data_AF-A0A7I0EE41-F1
#
_entry.id   AF-A0A7I0EE41-F1
#
_cell.length_a   1.000
_cell.length_b   1.000
_cell.length_c   1.000
_cell.angle_alpha   90.00
_cell.angle_beta   90.00
_cell.angle_gamma   90.00
#
_symmetry.space_group_name_H-M   'P 1'
#
loop_
_entity.id
_entity.type
_entity.pdbx_description
1 polymer ?
#
loop_
_entity_poly.entity_id
_entity_poly.type
_entity_poly.pdbx_seq_one_letter_code
_entity_poly.pdbx_strand_id
1 'polypeptide(L)'
;MSGQLGWDFDDLIEKPAYAGAAPLHFTVEAFGIDQLNEAFERYRADFGNFNCLALSHMWRSGTWQGLGATPNHGMSVFAAALGCEAHYRISCSCVSSRVVRAVCECGWVSTIREDESPAVEEWHDHAWPGWRDLPVVQSPNTASDRNNQFPRLLTAVDYPKAWMVPGAPVITEREYPGSRHVPGYSPWGGYDISFTALGADR
;
A
#
# COMPACT_ATOMS: atom_id res chain seq x y z
N MET A 1 5.44 50.32 25.17
CA MET A 1 5.77 48.90 25.02
C MET A 1 6.02 48.65 23.54
N SER A 2 7.29 48.57 23.13
CA SER A 2 7.64 48.28 21.74
C SER A 2 7.37 46.81 21.47
N GLY A 3 6.35 46.52 20.65
CA GLY A 3 6.13 45.18 20.11
C GLY A 3 7.17 44.92 19.04
N GLN A 4 8.16 44.10 19.37
CA GLN A 4 9.12 43.58 18.40
C GLN A 4 8.39 42.59 17.50
N LEU A 5 8.16 42.98 16.24
CA LEU A 5 7.76 42.05 15.18
C LEU A 5 8.92 41.05 15.05
N GLY A 6 8.71 39.81 15.49
CA GLY A 6 9.62 38.72 15.18
C GLY A 6 9.44 38.36 13.72
N TRP A 7 10.36 38.82 12.87
CA TRP A 7 10.46 38.33 11.51
C TRP A 7 11.10 36.95 11.61
N ASP A 8 10.35 35.91 11.26
CA ASP A 8 10.92 34.57 11.11
C ASP A 8 11.74 34.58 9.82
N PHE A 9 13.07 34.68 9.97
CA PHE A 9 13.99 34.72 8.84
C PHE A 9 14.15 33.35 8.18
N ASP A 10 13.68 32.27 8.81
CA ASP A 10 13.77 30.92 8.24
C ASP A 10 12.85 30.78 7.00
N ASP A 11 11.75 31.53 6.94
CA ASP A 11 10.85 31.60 5.76
C ASP A 11 11.47 32.35 4.56
N LEU A 12 12.56 33.10 4.77
CA LEU A 12 13.27 33.87 3.75
C LEU A 12 14.50 33.15 3.18
N ILE A 13 14.81 31.95 3.68
CA ILE A 13 15.87 31.12 3.12
C ILE A 13 15.34 30.48 1.83
N GLU A 14 15.92 30.88 0.69
CA GLU A 14 15.61 30.27 -0.60
C GLU A 14 15.94 28.78 -0.55
N LYS A 15 14.89 27.94 -0.58
CA LYS A 15 15.04 26.48 -0.55
C LYS A 15 15.67 26.03 -1.87
N PRO A 16 16.67 25.13 -1.85
CA PRO A 16 17.28 24.66 -3.09
C PRO A 16 16.22 24.00 -3.96
N ALA A 17 16.24 24.27 -5.27
CA ALA A 17 15.31 23.64 -6.21
C ALA A 17 15.37 22.11 -6.07
N TYR A 18 14.21 21.46 -6.06
CA TYR A 18 14.16 19.99 -6.02
C TYR A 18 14.66 19.43 -7.37
N ALA A 19 15.64 18.53 -7.30
CA ALA A 19 16.29 17.92 -8.46
C ALA A 19 16.11 16.39 -8.51
N GLY A 20 15.27 15.82 -7.65
CA GLY A 20 14.98 14.39 -7.65
C GLY A 20 14.08 13.99 -8.83
N ALA A 21 14.03 12.68 -9.10
CA ALA A 21 13.41 12.15 -10.31
C ALA A 21 11.87 12.23 -10.30
N ALA A 22 11.23 11.97 -9.16
CA ALA A 22 9.77 11.93 -9.06
C ALA A 22 9.20 13.33 -8.73
N PRO A 23 8.15 13.80 -9.42
CA PRO A 23 7.64 15.16 -9.23
C PRO A 23 7.03 15.41 -7.85
N LEU A 24 7.07 16.67 -7.39
CA LEU A 24 6.38 17.14 -6.17
C LEU A 24 4.89 17.43 -6.38
N HIS A 25 4.21 16.61 -7.18
CA HIS A 25 2.77 16.66 -7.45
C HIS A 25 2.29 15.29 -7.91
N PHE A 26 0.97 15.13 -8.11
CA PHE A 26 0.43 13.91 -8.69
C PHE A 26 1.01 13.65 -10.08
N THR A 27 1.31 12.38 -10.39
CA THR A 27 1.78 11.94 -11.71
C THR A 27 1.24 10.56 -12.04
N VAL A 28 1.04 10.29 -13.33
CA VAL A 28 0.71 8.95 -13.84
C VAL A 28 1.95 8.15 -14.21
N GLU A 29 3.13 8.79 -14.25
CA GLU A 29 4.39 8.13 -14.58
C GLU A 29 4.84 7.15 -13.49
N ALA A 30 5.56 6.12 -13.90
CA ALA A 30 6.09 5.08 -13.03
C ALA A 30 7.43 5.52 -12.44
N PHE A 31 7.53 5.45 -11.11
CA PHE A 31 8.75 5.76 -10.35
C PHE A 31 8.97 4.66 -9.31
N GLY A 32 10.25 4.41 -9.00
CA GLY A 32 10.65 3.44 -7.98
C GLY A 32 10.31 3.90 -6.56
N ILE A 33 10.39 2.96 -5.62
CA ILE A 33 10.06 3.18 -4.20
C ILE A 33 10.85 4.36 -3.62
N ASP A 34 12.17 4.37 -3.83
CA ASP A 34 13.05 5.40 -3.26
C ASP A 34 12.79 6.79 -3.85
N GLN A 35 12.52 6.87 -5.16
CA GLN A 35 12.23 8.13 -5.83
C GLN A 35 10.94 8.76 -5.30
N LEU A 36 9.90 7.96 -5.07
CA LEU A 36 8.64 8.44 -4.51
C LEU A 36 8.78 8.85 -3.03
N ASN A 37 9.53 8.08 -2.25
CA ASN A 37 9.80 8.42 -0.86
C ASN A 37 10.62 9.70 -0.75
N GLU A 38 11.66 9.88 -1.58
CA GLU A 38 12.47 11.09 -1.65
C GLU A 38 11.62 12.31 -1.99
N ALA A 39 10.78 12.22 -3.01
CA ALA A 39 9.86 13.31 -3.38
C ALA A 39 8.91 13.66 -2.23
N PHE A 40 8.35 12.67 -1.55
CA PHE A 40 7.41 12.93 -0.45
C PHE A 40 8.09 13.52 0.79
N GLU A 41 9.29 13.05 1.14
CA GLU A 41 10.10 13.66 2.21
C GLU A 41 10.49 15.08 1.87
N ARG A 42 10.81 15.36 0.60
CA ARG A 42 11.03 16.74 0.14
C ARG A 42 9.79 17.60 0.34
N TYR A 43 8.61 17.14 -0.05
CA TYR A 43 7.37 17.88 0.16
C TYR A 43 7.15 18.19 1.66
N ARG A 44 7.36 17.21 2.54
CA ARG A 44 7.22 17.39 3.99
C ARG A 44 8.22 18.42 4.54
N ALA A 45 9.43 18.47 4.01
CA ALA A 45 10.41 19.50 4.38
C ALA A 45 9.98 20.90 3.91
N ASP A 46 9.38 21.01 2.73
CA ASP A 46 8.99 22.30 2.16
C ASP A 46 7.70 22.86 2.77
N PHE A 47 6.70 22.01 3.05
CA PHE A 47 5.33 22.40 3.41
C PHE A 47 4.86 21.89 4.78
N GLY A 48 5.68 21.10 5.47
CA GLY A 48 5.37 20.55 6.79
C GLY A 48 4.53 19.27 6.75
N ASN A 49 4.17 18.79 7.94
CA ASN A 49 3.52 17.49 8.13
C ASN A 49 1.99 17.57 8.23
N PHE A 50 1.45 18.72 8.63
CA PHE A 50 0.02 18.84 8.91
C PHE A 50 -0.78 18.71 7.61
N ASN A 51 -1.67 17.71 7.55
CA ASN A 51 -2.51 17.39 6.39
C ASN A 51 -1.76 17.13 5.06
N CYS A 52 -0.44 16.88 5.10
CA CYS A 52 0.39 16.69 3.91
C CYS A 52 -0.07 15.52 3.01
N LEU A 53 -0.72 14.50 3.59
CA LEU A 53 -1.25 13.36 2.84
C LEU A 53 -2.35 13.76 1.85
N ALA A 54 -3.16 14.75 2.20
CA ALA A 54 -4.24 15.25 1.35
C ALA A 54 -3.76 16.41 0.46
N LEU A 55 -2.99 17.35 1.04
CA LEU A 55 -2.57 18.58 0.35
C LEU A 55 -1.48 18.36 -0.70
N SER A 56 -0.67 17.31 -0.58
CA SER A 56 0.38 17.06 -1.58
C SER A 56 -0.17 16.54 -2.90
N HIS A 57 -1.28 15.81 -2.86
CA HIS A 57 -1.76 14.98 -3.97
C HIS A 57 -0.71 13.97 -4.51
N MET A 58 0.42 13.82 -3.83
CA MET A 58 1.55 13.01 -4.27
C MET A 58 1.33 11.53 -3.95
N TRP A 59 2.01 10.66 -4.70
CA TRP A 59 2.19 9.29 -4.30
C TRP A 59 3.00 9.24 -3.00
N ARG A 60 2.43 8.64 -1.96
CA ARG A 60 3.12 8.40 -0.71
C ARG A 60 2.92 6.98 -0.23
N SER A 61 3.91 6.45 0.46
CA SER A 61 3.84 5.07 0.94
C SER A 61 2.66 4.89 1.91
N GLY A 62 1.97 3.76 1.79
CA GLY A 62 1.06 3.24 2.79
C GLY A 62 1.78 2.84 4.07
N THR A 63 1.02 2.41 5.06
CA THR A 63 1.52 1.89 6.34
C THR A 63 2.20 0.52 6.22
N TRP A 64 2.06 -0.16 5.08
CA TRP A 64 2.53 -1.54 4.88
C TRP A 64 3.61 -1.56 3.79
N GLN A 65 4.87 -1.67 4.20
CA GLN A 65 6.03 -1.77 3.30
C GLN A 65 6.77 -3.09 3.54
N GLY A 66 7.27 -3.72 2.48
CA GLY A 66 8.19 -4.86 2.54
C GLY A 66 7.59 -6.19 3.03
N LEU A 67 6.26 -6.32 3.08
CA LEU A 67 5.57 -7.54 3.51
C LEU A 67 5.28 -8.46 2.32
N GLY A 68 5.46 -9.78 2.51
CA GLY A 68 5.25 -10.80 1.47
C GLY A 68 6.32 -10.91 0.40
N ALA A 69 7.51 -10.34 0.63
CA ALA A 69 8.58 -10.31 -0.34
C ALA A 69 9.09 -11.71 -0.74
N THR A 70 9.29 -11.95 -2.04
CA THR A 70 10.21 -12.98 -2.52
C THR A 70 11.63 -12.41 -2.58
N PRO A 71 12.67 -13.24 -2.71
CA PRO A 71 14.00 -12.73 -3.05
C PRO A 71 13.93 -11.83 -4.30
N ASN A 72 14.34 -10.57 -4.15
CA ASN A 72 14.33 -9.50 -5.18
C ASN A 72 12.97 -8.87 -5.51
N HIS A 73 11.89 -9.22 -4.81
CA HIS A 73 10.61 -8.54 -4.96
C HIS A 73 10.02 -8.14 -3.61
N GLY A 74 10.45 -7.02 -3.05
CA GLY A 74 9.66 -6.31 -2.03
C GLY A 74 8.49 -5.54 -2.66
N MET A 75 7.36 -5.43 -1.95
CA MET A 75 6.24 -4.55 -2.33
C MET A 75 6.13 -3.34 -1.41
N SER A 76 5.86 -2.18 -1.99
CA SER A 76 5.31 -1.02 -1.29
C SER A 76 4.04 -0.55 -1.99
N VAL A 77 2.95 -0.43 -1.25
CA VAL A 77 1.72 0.18 -1.76
C VAL A 77 1.82 1.69 -1.58
N PHE A 78 1.64 2.44 -2.66
CA PHE A 78 1.56 3.89 -2.66
C PHE A 78 0.12 4.34 -2.85
N ALA A 79 -0.25 5.45 -2.23
CA ALA A 79 -1.54 6.08 -2.41
C ALA A 79 -1.39 7.58 -2.65
N ALA A 80 -2.29 8.14 -3.44
CA ALA A 80 -2.44 9.58 -3.64
C ALA A 80 -3.90 9.96 -3.35
N ALA A 81 -4.10 11.05 -2.61
CA ALA A 81 -5.42 11.63 -2.38
C ALA A 81 -5.65 12.72 -3.43
N LEU A 82 -6.70 12.60 -4.25
CA LEU A 82 -7.01 13.54 -5.34
C LEU A 82 -8.22 14.42 -5.02
N GLY A 83 -8.69 14.43 -3.77
CA GLY A 83 -9.82 15.24 -3.34
C GLY A 83 -9.50 16.74 -3.29
N CYS A 84 -10.54 17.58 -3.34
CA CYS A 84 -10.43 19.05 -3.22
C CYS A 84 -9.96 19.41 -1.79
N GLU A 85 -9.17 20.48 -1.65
CA GLU A 85 -8.70 20.93 -0.31
C GLU A 85 -9.86 21.50 0.54
N ALA A 86 -10.96 21.90 -0.12
CA ALA A 86 -12.05 22.67 0.45
C ALA A 86 -13.32 21.84 0.79
N HIS A 87 -13.19 20.55 1.08
CA HIS A 87 -14.35 19.68 1.39
C HIS A 87 -15.03 20.01 2.73
N TYR A 88 -14.34 20.71 3.64
CA TYR A 88 -14.86 21.00 4.97
C TYR A 88 -15.74 22.25 4.96
N ARG A 89 -17.06 22.08 5.21
CA ARG A 89 -18.09 23.13 5.34
C ARG A 89 -18.46 23.89 4.05
N ILE A 90 -18.05 23.40 2.89
CA ILE A 90 -18.46 23.93 1.59
C ILE A 90 -19.11 22.78 0.80
N SER A 91 -20.16 23.08 0.03
CA SER A 91 -20.75 22.12 -0.90
C SER A 91 -19.78 21.89 -2.08
N CYS A 92 -18.74 21.07 -1.87
CA CYS A 92 -17.80 20.67 -2.92
C CYS A 92 -18.38 19.42 -3.64
N SER A 93 -18.58 19.51 -4.95
CA SER A 93 -19.01 18.38 -5.81
C SER A 93 -17.83 17.53 -6.32
N CYS A 94 -16.66 17.67 -5.70
CA CYS A 94 -15.48 16.92 -6.12
C CYS A 94 -15.63 15.46 -5.72
N VAL A 95 -15.38 14.58 -6.68
CA VAL A 95 -15.25 13.15 -6.45
C VAL A 95 -13.95 12.96 -5.66
N SER A 96 -14.03 12.90 -4.34
CA SER A 96 -12.89 12.58 -3.48
C SER A 96 -12.39 11.19 -3.83
N SER A 97 -11.43 11.09 -4.74
CA SER A 97 -10.82 9.81 -5.10
C SER A 97 -9.48 9.66 -4.39
N ARG A 98 -9.30 8.53 -3.72
CA ARG A 98 -7.98 8.01 -3.40
C ARG A 98 -7.63 7.02 -4.49
N VAL A 99 -6.45 7.17 -5.05
CA VAL A 99 -5.90 6.17 -5.96
C VAL A 99 -4.71 5.49 -5.32
N VAL A 100 -4.45 4.26 -5.71
CA VAL A 100 -3.38 3.43 -5.18
C VAL A 100 -2.65 2.69 -6.29
N ARG A 101 -1.40 2.31 -6.02
CA ARG A 101 -0.60 1.42 -6.87
C ARG A 101 0.39 0.64 -6.02
N ALA A 102 0.76 -0.55 -6.44
CA ALA A 102 1.87 -1.31 -5.90
C ALA A 102 3.14 -0.99 -6.69
N VAL A 103 4.26 -0.83 -5.97
CA VAL A 103 5.59 -0.64 -6.56
C VAL A 103 6.47 -1.76 -6.01
N CYS A 104 7.12 -2.48 -6.92
CA CYS A 104 8.04 -3.54 -6.59
C CYS A 104 9.48 -3.02 -6.56
N GLU A 105 10.29 -3.57 -5.66
CA GLU A 105 11.73 -3.31 -5.54
C GLU A 105 12.48 -3.49 -6.87
N CYS A 106 12.07 -4.43 -7.73
CA CYS A 106 12.68 -4.65 -9.04
C CYS A 106 12.36 -3.55 -10.08
N GLY A 107 11.55 -2.55 -9.72
CA GLY A 107 11.13 -1.44 -10.59
C GLY A 107 9.79 -1.65 -11.30
N TRP A 108 9.16 -2.82 -11.15
CA TRP A 108 7.79 -3.04 -11.65
C TRP A 108 6.78 -2.18 -10.89
N VAL A 109 5.79 -1.63 -11.59
CA VAL A 109 4.73 -0.78 -11.04
C VAL A 109 3.38 -1.26 -11.55
N SER A 110 2.42 -1.44 -10.65
CA SER A 110 1.05 -1.82 -10.99
C SER A 110 0.32 -0.71 -11.75
N THR A 111 -0.82 -1.05 -12.32
CA THR A 111 -1.76 -0.02 -12.78
C THR A 111 -2.31 0.80 -11.61
N ILE A 112 -2.88 1.97 -11.91
CA ILE A 112 -3.54 2.82 -10.92
C ILE A 112 -4.92 2.24 -10.60
N ARG A 113 -5.19 1.99 -9.32
CA ARG A 113 -6.41 1.38 -8.80
C ARG A 113 -7.14 2.30 -7.82
N GLU A 114 -8.43 2.06 -7.64
CA GLU A 114 -9.25 2.77 -6.66
C GLU A 114 -9.15 2.15 -5.25
N ASP A 115 -8.79 0.86 -5.17
CA ASP A 115 -8.62 0.08 -3.94
C ASP A 115 -7.27 -0.63 -3.91
N GLU A 116 -6.77 -0.89 -2.70
CA GLU A 116 -5.50 -1.58 -2.44
C GLU A 116 -5.52 -3.04 -2.92
N SER A 117 -6.67 -3.71 -2.84
CA SER A 117 -6.78 -5.15 -3.12
C SER A 117 -6.35 -5.50 -4.56
N PRO A 118 -6.89 -4.86 -5.62
CA PRO A 118 -6.42 -5.13 -6.99
C PRO A 118 -4.94 -4.79 -7.24
N ALA A 119 -4.39 -3.78 -6.56
CA ALA A 119 -2.96 -3.45 -6.69
C ALA A 119 -2.07 -4.52 -6.03
N VAL A 120 -2.50 -5.05 -4.87
CA VAL A 120 -1.86 -6.18 -4.20
C VAL A 120 -1.94 -7.43 -5.07
N GLU A 121 -3.08 -7.70 -5.69
CA GLU A 121 -3.25 -8.84 -6.60
C GLU A 121 -2.32 -8.78 -7.81
N GLU A 122 -2.24 -7.64 -8.51
CA GLU A 122 -1.31 -7.46 -9.64
C GLU A 122 0.14 -7.68 -9.22
N TRP A 123 0.51 -7.22 -8.02
CA TRP A 123 1.85 -7.45 -7.51
C TRP A 123 2.12 -8.94 -7.26
N HIS A 124 1.13 -9.69 -6.77
CA HIS A 124 1.27 -11.15 -6.64
C HIS A 124 1.31 -11.83 -8.01
N ASP A 125 0.56 -11.35 -9.01
CA ASP A 125 0.66 -11.85 -10.40
C ASP A 125 2.08 -11.64 -10.96
N HIS A 126 2.75 -10.58 -10.55
CA HIS A 126 4.15 -10.29 -10.90
C HIS A 126 5.17 -11.10 -10.10
N ALA A 127 5.08 -11.10 -8.76
CA ALA A 127 6.13 -11.61 -7.85
C ALA A 127 5.92 -13.06 -7.40
N TRP A 128 4.69 -13.58 -7.50
CA TRP A 128 4.30 -14.93 -7.10
C TRP A 128 3.51 -15.66 -8.21
N PRO A 129 4.09 -15.93 -9.40
CA PRO A 129 3.37 -16.64 -10.46
C PRO A 129 2.74 -17.96 -9.98
N GLY A 130 1.45 -18.17 -10.29
CA GLY A 130 0.68 -19.35 -9.87
C GLY A 130 0.00 -19.23 -8.51
N TRP A 131 0.11 -18.10 -7.81
CA TRP A 131 -0.57 -17.91 -6.51
C TRP A 131 -2.09 -18.04 -6.63
N ARG A 132 -2.66 -17.66 -7.79
CA ARG A 132 -4.10 -17.78 -8.07
C ARG A 132 -4.60 -19.21 -8.17
N ASP A 133 -3.73 -20.21 -8.21
CA ASP A 133 -4.10 -21.63 -8.21
C ASP A 133 -4.04 -22.25 -6.81
N LEU A 134 -3.67 -21.48 -5.79
CA LEU A 134 -3.58 -21.97 -4.41
C LEU A 134 -4.94 -22.40 -3.85
N PRO A 135 -5.01 -23.52 -3.11
CA PRO A 135 -6.24 -23.92 -2.43
C PRO A 135 -6.76 -22.82 -1.50
N VAL A 136 -8.08 -22.65 -1.48
CA VAL A 136 -8.74 -21.76 -0.51
C VAL A 136 -8.78 -22.46 0.85
N VAL A 137 -8.26 -21.79 1.87
CA VAL A 137 -8.20 -22.31 3.25
C VAL A 137 -9.26 -21.58 4.07
N GLN A 138 -9.95 -22.26 4.98
CA GLN A 138 -10.84 -21.53 5.90
C GLN A 138 -10.01 -20.58 6.79
N SER A 139 -10.49 -19.36 7.02
CA SER A 139 -9.82 -18.45 7.95
C SER A 139 -10.00 -18.93 9.39
N PRO A 140 -8.94 -18.95 10.23
CA PRO A 140 -9.09 -19.11 11.66
C PRO A 140 -9.97 -17.99 12.25
N ASN A 141 -10.78 -18.32 13.24
CA ASN A 141 -11.73 -17.39 13.88
C ASN A 141 -11.05 -16.22 14.61
N THR A 142 -9.81 -16.41 15.08
CA THR A 142 -9.04 -15.38 15.81
C THR A 142 -7.56 -15.39 15.43
N ALA A 143 -6.86 -14.29 15.71
CA ALA A 143 -5.40 -14.21 15.52
C ALA A 143 -4.64 -15.20 16.42
N SER A 144 -5.12 -15.47 17.64
CA SER A 144 -4.52 -16.46 18.57
C SER A 144 -4.72 -17.90 18.10
N ASP A 145 -5.86 -18.19 17.46
CA ASP A 145 -6.15 -19.50 16.90
C ASP A 145 -5.27 -19.84 15.69
N ARG A 146 -4.69 -18.82 15.07
CA ARG A 146 -3.93 -18.94 13.83
C ARG A 146 -2.81 -19.96 13.91
N ASN A 147 -2.00 -19.88 14.95
CA ASN A 147 -0.82 -20.74 15.13
C ASN A 147 -1.20 -22.21 15.36
N ASN A 148 -2.40 -22.46 15.89
CA ASN A 148 -2.86 -23.81 16.23
C ASN A 148 -3.73 -24.44 15.13
N GLN A 149 -4.51 -23.63 14.41
CA GLN A 149 -5.48 -24.13 13.43
C GLN A 149 -4.90 -24.25 12.01
N PHE A 150 -4.01 -23.34 11.58
CA PHE A 150 -3.49 -23.37 10.20
C PHE A 150 -2.86 -24.70 9.79
N PRO A 151 -2.01 -25.36 10.60
CA PRO A 151 -1.43 -26.65 10.19
C PRO A 151 -2.50 -27.69 9.83
N ARG A 152 -3.59 -27.76 10.61
CA ARG A 152 -4.71 -28.66 10.35
C ARG A 152 -5.50 -28.26 9.11
N LEU A 153 -5.76 -26.96 8.95
CA LEU A 153 -6.53 -26.42 7.81
C LEU A 153 -5.78 -26.59 6.49
N LEU A 154 -4.46 -26.36 6.47
CA LEU A 154 -3.60 -26.59 5.31
C LEU A 154 -3.52 -28.07 4.94
N THR A 155 -3.46 -28.95 5.94
CA THR A 155 -3.47 -30.41 5.70
C THR A 155 -4.81 -30.86 5.10
N ALA A 156 -5.93 -30.28 5.53
CA ALA A 156 -7.26 -30.64 5.05
C ALA A 156 -7.48 -30.35 3.56
N VAL A 157 -6.70 -29.43 2.98
CA VAL A 157 -6.79 -29.04 1.56
C VAL A 157 -5.59 -29.51 0.73
N ASP A 158 -4.75 -30.38 1.29
CA ASP A 158 -3.48 -30.83 0.68
C ASP A 158 -2.64 -29.66 0.12
N TYR A 159 -2.38 -28.67 0.98
CA TYR A 159 -1.74 -27.42 0.55
C TYR A 159 -0.35 -27.67 -0.06
N PRO A 160 -0.01 -27.07 -1.23
CA PRO A 160 1.24 -27.33 -1.92
C PRO A 160 2.48 -26.97 -1.08
N LYS A 161 3.36 -27.96 -0.84
CA LYS A 161 4.60 -27.77 -0.07
C LYS A 161 5.54 -26.72 -0.66
N ALA A 162 5.54 -26.54 -1.99
CA ALA A 162 6.34 -25.54 -2.68
C ALA A 162 5.98 -24.09 -2.27
N TRP A 163 4.75 -23.88 -1.78
CA TRP A 163 4.27 -22.59 -1.31
C TRP A 163 4.39 -22.41 0.20
N MET A 164 4.99 -23.37 0.91
CA MET A 164 5.26 -23.27 2.33
C MET A 164 6.62 -22.62 2.61
N VAL A 165 6.85 -21.46 1.99
CA VAL A 165 8.14 -20.75 2.01
C VAL A 165 7.96 -19.32 2.52
N PRO A 166 8.99 -18.71 3.15
CA PRO A 166 8.90 -17.34 3.65
C PRO A 166 8.38 -16.36 2.60
N GLY A 167 7.46 -15.49 3.01
CA GLY A 167 6.82 -14.48 2.17
C GLY A 167 5.62 -14.99 1.37
N ALA A 168 5.40 -16.31 1.25
CA ALA A 168 4.34 -16.86 0.40
C ALA A 168 2.95 -16.40 0.85
N PRO A 169 2.04 -16.09 -0.10
CA PRO A 169 0.66 -15.79 0.22
C PRO A 169 -0.11 -17.04 0.66
N VAL A 170 -1.22 -16.80 1.34
CA VAL A 170 -2.28 -17.78 1.54
C VAL A 170 -3.59 -17.17 1.08
N ILE A 171 -4.50 -17.99 0.55
CA ILE A 171 -5.85 -17.53 0.21
C ILE A 171 -6.81 -18.07 1.27
N THR A 172 -7.52 -17.17 1.95
CA THR A 172 -8.51 -17.56 2.95
C THR A 172 -9.94 -17.20 2.57
N GLU A 173 -10.86 -18.13 2.84
CA GLU A 173 -12.29 -17.84 2.86
C GLU A 173 -12.63 -17.09 4.15
N ARG A 174 -13.28 -15.93 4.01
CA ARG A 174 -13.67 -15.07 5.14
C ARG A 174 -15.10 -14.60 4.98
N GLU A 175 -15.85 -14.70 6.06
CA GLU A 175 -17.16 -14.07 6.15
C GLU A 175 -17.03 -12.57 6.44
N TYR A 176 -17.99 -11.80 5.95
CA TYR A 176 -18.12 -10.38 6.28
C TYR A 176 -18.41 -10.20 7.78
N PRO A 177 -17.81 -9.20 8.46
CA PRO A 177 -16.96 -8.12 7.94
C PRO A 177 -15.47 -8.47 7.89
N GLY A 178 -14.80 -8.26 6.74
CA GLY A 178 -13.34 -8.46 6.65
C GLY A 178 -12.78 -8.94 5.30
N SER A 179 -13.20 -8.37 4.18
CA SER A 179 -12.78 -8.79 2.83
C SER A 179 -11.41 -8.26 2.39
N ARG A 180 -10.78 -7.32 3.10
CA ARG A 180 -9.50 -6.74 2.65
C ARG A 180 -8.37 -7.78 2.66
N HIS A 181 -7.42 -7.66 1.73
CA HIS A 181 -6.16 -8.41 1.82
C HIS A 181 -5.35 -7.90 3.03
N VAL A 182 -4.70 -8.82 3.76
CA VAL A 182 -3.99 -8.46 5.00
C VAL A 182 -2.52 -8.86 4.89
N PRO A 183 -1.59 -7.90 4.95
CA PRO A 183 -0.17 -8.20 4.89
C PRO A 183 0.32 -8.87 6.19
N GLY A 184 1.28 -9.78 6.07
CA GLY A 184 1.90 -10.48 7.21
C GLY A 184 1.02 -11.55 7.86
N TYR A 185 -0.18 -11.81 7.33
CA TYR A 185 -1.16 -12.70 7.95
C TYR A 185 -1.09 -14.14 7.44
N SER A 186 -0.34 -14.39 6.37
CA SER A 186 0.03 -15.75 5.97
C SER A 186 0.89 -16.42 7.05
N PRO A 187 0.76 -17.75 7.25
CA PRO A 187 1.66 -18.51 8.12
C PRO A 187 3.15 -18.35 7.80
N TRP A 188 3.47 -17.90 6.59
CA TRP A 188 4.85 -17.69 6.13
C TRP A 188 5.27 -16.21 6.11
N GLY A 189 4.49 -15.31 6.73
CA GLY A 189 4.78 -13.88 6.80
C GLY A 189 4.40 -13.09 5.54
N GLY A 190 3.77 -13.75 4.58
CA GLY A 190 3.19 -13.13 3.39
C GLY A 190 1.79 -12.57 3.59
N TYR A 191 1.12 -12.27 2.48
CA TYR A 191 -0.26 -11.81 2.50
C TYR A 191 -1.25 -12.94 2.80
N ASP A 192 -2.26 -12.62 3.58
CA ASP A 192 -3.49 -13.38 3.62
C ASP A 192 -4.51 -12.69 2.71
N ILE A 193 -4.69 -13.28 1.53
CA ILE A 193 -5.53 -12.81 0.44
C ILE A 193 -6.94 -13.35 0.68
N SER A 194 -7.92 -12.45 0.77
CA SER A 194 -9.31 -12.85 0.97
C SER A 194 -9.89 -13.37 -0.33
N PHE A 195 -10.38 -14.61 -0.31
CA PHE A 195 -11.09 -15.20 -1.44
C PHE A 195 -12.31 -14.37 -1.86
N THR A 196 -13.07 -13.86 -0.88
CA THR A 196 -14.25 -13.02 -1.09
C THR A 196 -13.95 -11.73 -1.88
N ALA A 197 -12.72 -11.20 -1.78
CA ALA A 197 -12.32 -10.00 -2.51
C ALA A 197 -11.81 -10.27 -3.94
N LEU A 198 -11.45 -11.52 -4.27
CA LEU A 198 -10.99 -11.89 -5.62
C LEU A 198 -12.11 -11.83 -6.69
N GLY A 199 -13.36 -11.59 -6.26
CA GLY A 199 -14.52 -11.59 -7.16
C GLY A 199 -14.94 -13.00 -7.58
N ALA A 200 -16.04 -13.09 -8.33
CA ALA A 200 -16.63 -14.35 -8.78
C ALA A 200 -15.90 -15.00 -9.97
N ASP A 201 -14.84 -14.39 -10.49
CA ASP A 201 -14.16 -14.78 -11.73
C ASP A 201 -12.98 -15.75 -11.50
N ARG A 202 -13.00 -16.49 -10.39
CA ARG A 202 -12.08 -17.59 -10.14
C ARG A 202 -12.67 -18.93 -10.54
#